data_AF-A0A9W7CA79-F1
#
_entry.id   AF-A0A9W7CA79-F1
#
_cell.length_a   1.000
_cell.length_b   1.000
_cell.length_c   1.000
_cell.angle_alpha   90.00
_cell.angle_beta   90.00
_cell.angle_gamma   90.00
#
_symmetry.space_group_name_H-M   'P 1'
#
loop_
_entity.id
_entity.type
_entity.pdbx_description
1 polymer ?
#
loop_
_entity_poly.entity_id
_entity_poly.type
_entity_poly.pdbx_seq_one_letter_code
_entity_poly.pdbx_strand_id
1 'polypeptide(L)' 'MPSSCQEVALNLGECMAKTSCMKSNTKTLKQCLRDGEADECDVLRRAYFECKRGQLDMRKRIRGPRVY' A
#
# COMPACT_ATOMS: atom_id res chain seq x y z
N MET A 1 10.79 13.62 6.30
CA MET A 1 10.91 12.69 5.14
C MET A 1 9.59 12.76 4.37
N PRO A 2 9.55 12.72 3.03
CA PRO A 2 8.31 13.04 2.32
C PRO A 2 7.25 12.00 2.68
N SER A 3 6.32 12.44 3.53
CA SER A 3 5.28 11.67 4.23
C SER A 3 4.16 11.20 3.31
N SER A 4 4.28 11.42 2.00
CA SER A 4 3.17 11.33 1.04
C SER A 4 2.56 9.93 0.88
N CYS A 5 3.27 8.86 1.24
CA CYS A 5 2.73 7.49 1.18
C CYS A 5 2.56 6.86 2.56
N GLN A 6 2.81 7.61 3.64
CA GLN A 6 2.77 7.05 4.99
C GLN A 6 1.33 6.76 5.42
N GLU A 7 0.40 7.67 5.13
CA GLU A 7 -1.03 7.49 5.40
C GLU A 7 -1.60 6.28 4.65
N VAL A 8 -1.34 6.18 3.34
CA VAL A 8 -1.74 5.02 2.53
C VAL A 8 -1.12 3.71 3.04
N ALA A 9 0.13 3.75 3.53
CA ALA A 9 0.78 2.58 4.10
C ALA A 9 0.11 2.12 5.40
N LEU A 10 -0.27 3.06 6.26
CA LEU A 10 -1.00 2.77 7.50
C LEU A 10 -2.38 2.19 7.20
N ASN A 11 -3.14 2.83 6.32
CA ASN A 11 -4.46 2.35 5.89
C ASN A 11 -4.40 0.95 5.28
N LEU A 12 -3.39 0.67 4.44
CA LEU A 12 -3.17 -0.66 3.87
C LEU A 12 -2.82 -1.69 4.95
N GLY A 13 -2.00 -1.31 5.93
CA GLY A 13 -1.65 -2.15 7.07
C GLY A 13 -2.85 -2.51 7.95
N GLU A 14 -3.69 -1.53 8.27
CA GLU A 14 -4.93 -1.73 9.02
C GLU A 14 -5.92 -2.63 8.27
N CYS A 15 -6.07 -2.42 6.95
CA CYS A 15 -6.91 -3.25 6.12
C CYS A 15 -6.42 -4.72 6.12
N MET A 16 -5.11 -4.92 5.97
CA MET A 16 -4.49 -6.24 6.00
C MET A 16 -4.54 -6.91 7.38
N ALA A 17 -4.57 -6.14 8.47
CA ALA A 17 -4.74 -6.70 9.81
C ALA A 17 -6.14 -7.32 10.02
N LYS A 18 -7.14 -6.90 9.23
CA LYS A 18 -8.51 -7.44 9.29
C LYS A 18 -8.66 -8.74 8.50
N THR A 19 -7.89 -8.92 7.41
CA THR A 19 -7.97 -10.11 6.56
C THR A 19 -7.40 -11.36 7.24
N SER A 20 -7.89 -12.52 6.79
CA SER A 20 -7.50 -13.84 7.31
C SER A 20 -5.99 -14.10 7.21
N CYS A 21 -5.33 -13.57 6.19
CA CYS A 21 -3.91 -13.84 5.93
C CYS A 21 -2.96 -13.43 7.08
N MET A 22 -3.22 -12.30 7.74
CA MET A 22 -2.42 -11.83 8.88
C MET A 22 -2.84 -12.48 10.20
N LYS A 23 -4.07 -12.96 10.32
CA LYS A 23 -4.58 -13.63 11.54
C LYS A 23 -3.90 -14.96 11.80
N SER A 24 -3.49 -15.68 10.77
CA SER A 24 -2.77 -16.94 10.90
C SER A 24 -1.34 -16.76 11.43
N ASN A 25 -0.80 -15.53 11.45
CA ASN A 25 0.54 -15.16 11.93
C ASN A 25 1.71 -15.95 11.29
N THR A 26 1.44 -16.75 10.26
CA THR A 26 2.43 -17.58 9.54
C THR A 26 3.04 -16.87 8.34
N LYS A 27 2.35 -15.84 7.82
CA LYS A 27 2.73 -15.14 6.60
C LYS A 27 3.07 -13.68 6.92
N THR A 28 4.15 -13.19 6.34
CA THR A 28 4.46 -11.75 6.41
C THR A 28 3.48 -10.96 5.55
N LEU A 29 3.23 -9.69 5.86
CA LEU A 29 2.42 -8.76 5.03
C LEU A 29 2.77 -8.83 3.52
N LYS A 30 4.06 -8.97 3.18
CA LYS A 30 4.53 -9.13 1.80
C LYS A 30 4.08 -10.43 1.13
N GLN A 31 4.01 -11.53 1.88
CA GLN A 31 3.52 -12.81 1.39
C GLN A 31 2.00 -12.75 1.22
N CYS A 32 1.28 -12.15 2.18
CA CYS A 32 -0.16 -11.90 2.05
C CYS A 32 -0.53 -11.05 0.83
N LEU A 33 0.25 -9.99 0.58
CA LEU A 33 0.10 -9.22 -0.65
C LEU A 33 0.40 -10.06 -1.91
N ARG A 34 1.33 -11.01 -1.85
CA ARG A 34 1.67 -11.83 -3.02
C ARG A 34 0.60 -12.90 -3.31
N ASP A 35 0.00 -13.46 -2.28
CA ASP A 35 -0.96 -14.57 -2.37
C ASP A 35 -2.35 -14.13 -2.84
N GLY A 36 -2.62 -12.83 -2.95
CA GLY A 36 -3.85 -12.33 -3.54
C GLY A 36 -5.08 -12.42 -2.64
N GLU A 37 -4.93 -12.75 -1.34
CA GLU A 37 -6.00 -12.71 -0.33
C GLU A 37 -6.45 -11.26 0.03
N ALA A 38 -6.25 -10.32 -0.90
CA ALA A 38 -6.31 -8.88 -0.71
C ALA A 38 -7.50 -8.21 -1.42
N ASP A 39 -8.53 -8.96 -1.82
CA ASP A 39 -9.66 -8.44 -2.61
C ASP A 39 -10.33 -7.22 -1.95
N GLU A 40 -10.44 -7.20 -0.62
CA GLU A 40 -11.01 -6.07 0.13
C GLU A 40 -10.06 -4.85 0.20
N CYS A 41 -8.75 -5.08 0.15
CA CYS A 41 -7.72 -4.05 0.28
C CYS A 41 -7.12 -3.64 -1.07
N ASP A 42 -7.71 -4.09 -2.17
CA ASP A 42 -7.12 -4.01 -3.50
C ASP A 42 -7.01 -2.56 -4.00
N VAL A 43 -7.96 -1.71 -3.60
CA VAL A 43 -7.94 -0.25 -3.81
C VAL A 43 -6.76 0.40 -3.10
N LEU A 44 -6.57 0.10 -1.80
CA LEU A 44 -5.46 0.65 -1.00
C LEU A 44 -4.11 0.14 -1.50
N ARG A 45 -4.05 -1.11 -1.96
CA ARG A 45 -2.87 -1.69 -2.58
C ARG A 45 -2.47 -0.94 -3.85
N ARG A 46 -3.44 -0.66 -4.74
CA ARG A 46 -3.22 0.13 -5.96
C ARG A 46 -2.78 1.55 -5.62
N ALA A 47 -3.45 2.21 -4.68
CA ALA A 47 -3.07 3.55 -4.21
C ALA A 47 -1.63 3.58 -3.67
N TYR A 48 -1.24 2.60 -2.85
CA TYR A 48 0.13 2.49 -2.33
C TYR A 48 1.15 2.29 -3.45
N PHE A 49 0.83 1.42 -4.43
CA PHE A 49 1.67 1.20 -5.60
C PHE A 49 1.82 2.46 -6.45
N GLU A 50 0.72 3.19 -6.69
CA GLU A 50 0.74 4.45 -7.44
C GLU A 50 1.50 5.55 -6.72
N CYS A 51 1.39 5.60 -5.39
CA CYS A 51 2.13 6.53 -4.56
C CYS A 51 3.64 6.26 -4.63
N LYS A 52 4.07 5.01 -4.40
CA LYS A 52 5.47 4.59 -4.54
C LYS A 52 6.01 4.79 -5.96
N ARG A 53 5.23 4.41 -6.97
CA ARG A 53 5.60 4.62 -8.38
C ARG A 53 5.73 6.10 -8.69
N GLY A 54 4.86 6.94 -8.14
CA GLY A 54 4.93 8.39 -8.31
C GLY A 54 6.15 9.04 -7.65
N GLN A 55 6.68 8.46 -6.57
CA GLN A 55 7.95 8.90 -5.97
C GLN A 55 9.17 8.59 -6.85
N LEU A 56 9.11 7.53 -7.66
CA LEU A 56 10.17 7.13 -8.59
C LEU A 56 10.03 7.80 -9.98
N ASP A 57 8.82 8.23 -10.33
CA ASP A 57 8.53 8.86 -11.61
C ASP A 57 8.97 10.33 -11.63
N MET A 58 10.10 10.60 -12.27
CA MET A 58 10.68 11.95 -12.41
C MET A 58 9.74 12.94 -13.09
N ARG A 59 8.75 12.48 -13.87
CA ARG A 59 7.74 13.38 -14.49
C ARG A 59 6.79 13.99 -13.46
N LYS A 60 6.54 13.29 -12.35
CA LYS A 60 5.66 13.76 -11.27
C LYS A 60 6.39 14.63 -10.25
N ARG A 61 7.72 14.68 -10.28
CA ARG A 61 8.55 15.53 -9.41
C ARG A 61 8.20 17.03 -9.51
N ILE A 62 7.84 17.50 -10.70
CA ILE A 62 7.51 18.93 -10.95
C ILE A 62 6.08 19.26 -10.53
N ARG A 63 5.14 18.31 -10.70
CA ARG A 63 3.71 18.52 -10.42
C ARG A 63 3.34 18.29 -8.95
N GLY A 64 4.28 17.78 -8.15
CA GLY A 64 4.03 17.35 -6.78
C GLY A 64 3.36 15.97 -6.71
N PRO A 65 3.51 15.25 -5.59
CA PRO A 65 2.81 14.00 -5.37
C PRO A 65 1.30 14.23 -5.29
N ARG A 66 0.50 13.30 -5.84
CA ARG A 66 -0.94 13.27 -5.55
C ARG A 66 -1.13 12.96 -4.06
N VAL A 67 -2.07 13.64 -3.43
CA VAL A 67 -2.54 13.31 -2.08
C VAL A 67 -3.38 12.04 -2.21
N TYR A 68 -3.06 11.00 -1.46
CA TYR A 68 -3.72 9.69 -1.45
C TYR A 68 -4.10 9.33 -0.02
#